data_AF-A0A076EQI5-F1
#
_entry.id   AF-A0A076EQI5-F1
#
_cell.length_a   1.000
_cell.length_b   1.000
_cell.length_c   1.000
_cell.angle_alpha   90.00
_cell.angle_beta   90.00
_cell.angle_gamma   90.00
#
_symmetry.space_group_name_H-M   'P 1'
#
loop_
_entity.id
_entity.type
_entity.pdbx_description
1 polymer ?
#
loop_
_entity_poly.entity_id
_entity_poly.type
_entity_poly.pdbx_seq_one_letter_code
_entity_poly.pdbx_strand_id
1 'polypeptide(L)'
;MTGIRIRQAAELLGVSDDTVRRWIDNGSLAAEKDESGRKVVDGPALAEFARANASKSPDLLGSESSARNRFTGIVTSVVMDKVMAQVEMQCGPFRVVSLMSSEAVRDLGLEPGKVAVAVVKSTTVIVETPGGVS
;
A
#
# COMPACT_ATOMS: atom_id res chain seq x y z
N MET A 1 -21.64 14.93 20.31
CA MET A 1 -20.43 14.79 19.47
C MET A 1 -19.86 13.42 19.76
N THR A 2 -19.69 12.56 18.74
CA THR A 2 -19.32 11.14 18.97
C THR A 2 -17.81 11.04 19.10
N GLY A 3 -17.31 11.02 20.33
CA GLY A 3 -15.88 10.88 20.62
C GLY A 3 -15.38 9.48 20.27
N ILE A 4 -14.54 9.36 19.26
CA ILE A 4 -13.92 8.12 18.82
C ILE A 4 -12.59 7.95 19.55
N ARG A 5 -12.40 6.80 20.21
CA ARG A 5 -11.13 6.51 20.90
C ARG A 5 -10.00 6.31 19.90
N ILE A 6 -8.77 6.61 20.29
CA ILE A 6 -7.57 6.46 19.44
C ILE A 6 -7.51 5.09 18.76
N ARG A 7 -7.71 3.99 19.51
CA ARG A 7 -7.69 2.63 18.96
C ARG A 7 -8.75 2.42 17.88
N GLN A 8 -9.96 2.90 18.12
CA GLN A 8 -11.05 2.80 17.16
C GLN A 8 -10.79 3.67 15.93
N ALA A 9 -10.19 4.86 16.11
CA ALA A 9 -9.75 5.71 15.00
C ALA A 9 -8.64 5.03 14.18
N ALA A 10 -7.69 4.35 14.82
CA ALA A 10 -6.63 3.61 14.17
C ALA A 10 -7.18 2.45 13.33
N GLU A 11 -8.14 1.69 13.87
CA GLU A 11 -8.86 0.63 13.15
C GLU A 11 -9.63 1.18 11.92
N LEU A 12 -10.32 2.32 12.07
CA LEU A 12 -11.05 2.97 10.98
C LEU A 12 -10.13 3.54 9.88
N LEU A 13 -8.92 3.96 10.25
CA LEU A 13 -7.93 4.56 9.35
C LEU A 13 -6.93 3.54 8.78
N GLY A 14 -6.95 2.28 9.24
CA GLY A 14 -6.03 1.23 8.79
C GLY A 14 -4.58 1.44 9.20
N VAL A 15 -4.32 2.12 10.33
CA VAL A 15 -2.97 2.43 10.85
C VAL A 15 -2.81 1.95 12.30
N SER A 16 -1.60 2.05 12.86
CA SER A 16 -1.36 1.75 14.28
C SER A 16 -1.81 2.88 15.21
N ASP A 17 -2.14 2.54 16.46
CA ASP A 17 -2.46 3.51 17.51
C ASP A 17 -1.39 4.60 17.67
N ASP A 18 -0.11 4.23 17.52
CA ASP A 18 1.03 5.15 17.65
C ASP A 18 1.11 6.16 16.51
N THR A 19 0.70 5.77 15.30
CA THR A 19 0.57 6.69 14.17
C THR A 19 -0.51 7.73 14.43
N VAL A 20 -1.66 7.32 14.97
CA VAL A 20 -2.74 8.27 15.34
C VAL A 20 -2.30 9.20 16.47
N ARG A 21 -1.58 8.69 17.49
CA ARG A 21 -0.98 9.53 18.55
C ARG A 21 -0.03 10.55 17.97
N ARG A 22 0.85 10.14 17.05
CA ARG A 22 1.81 11.04 16.39
C ARG A 22 1.11 12.14 15.60
N TRP A 23 0.00 11.85 14.93
CA TRP A 23 -0.80 12.86 14.22
C TRP A 23 -1.53 13.83 15.15
N ILE A 24 -1.90 13.38 16.34
CA ILE A 24 -2.45 14.28 17.36
C ILE A 24 -1.34 15.17 17.92
N ASP A 25 -0.19 14.58 18.25
CA ASP A 25 0.91 15.28 18.90
C ASP A 25 1.60 16.28 17.95
N ASN A 26 1.60 16.03 16.63
CA ASN A 26 2.09 16.97 15.62
C ASN A 26 1.04 17.96 15.10
N GLY A 27 -0.18 17.92 15.66
CA GLY A 27 -1.29 18.83 15.31
C GLY A 27 -1.99 18.53 13.97
N SER A 28 -1.70 17.40 13.32
CA SER A 28 -2.36 17.00 12.07
C SER A 28 -3.81 16.55 12.30
N LEU A 29 -4.11 15.92 13.45
CA LEU A 29 -5.45 15.44 13.81
C LEU A 29 -5.89 16.05 15.16
N ALA A 30 -7.01 16.77 15.17
CA ALA A 30 -7.54 17.34 16.40
C ALA A 30 -8.10 16.25 17.32
N ALA A 31 -7.75 16.31 18.60
CA ALA A 31 -8.29 15.43 19.63
C ALA A 31 -8.59 16.21 20.91
N GLU A 32 -9.66 15.81 21.58
CA GLU A 32 -10.10 16.37 22.85
C GLU A 32 -10.02 15.32 23.96
N LYS A 33 -10.16 15.73 25.21
CA LYS A 33 -10.30 14.79 26.31
C LYS A 33 -11.78 14.56 26.59
N ASP A 34 -12.20 13.30 26.67
CA ASP A 34 -13.53 12.95 27.15
C ASP A 34 -13.68 13.28 28.65
N GLU A 35 -14.89 13.13 29.18
CA GLU A 35 -15.20 13.35 30.61
C GLU A 35 -14.38 12.43 31.55
N SER A 36 -13.80 11.36 31.02
CA SER A 36 -12.90 10.43 31.73
C SER A 36 -11.42 10.75 31.53
N GLY A 37 -11.08 11.88 30.91
CA GLY A 37 -9.71 12.35 30.68
C GLY A 37 -8.97 11.66 29.53
N ARG A 38 -9.65 10.83 28.73
CA ARG A 38 -9.05 10.05 27.62
C ARG A 38 -9.08 10.85 26.34
N LYS A 39 -8.01 10.79 25.55
CA LYS A 39 -7.95 11.40 24.21
C LYS A 39 -8.97 10.72 23.29
N VAL A 40 -9.90 11.52 22.75
CA VAL A 40 -10.91 11.13 21.76
C VAL A 40 -10.87 12.09 20.57
N VAL A 41 -11.16 11.57 19.39
CA VAL A 41 -11.22 12.33 18.14
C VAL A 41 -12.68 12.51 17.75
N ASP A 42 -13.07 13.69 17.32
CA ASP A 42 -14.42 13.92 16.82
C ASP A 42 -14.66 13.17 15.50
N GLY A 43 -15.81 12.52 15.36
CA GLY A 43 -16.14 11.66 14.22
C GLY A 43 -16.12 12.38 12.87
N PRO A 44 -16.81 13.52 12.70
CA PRO A 44 -16.72 14.35 11.50
C PRO A 44 -15.29 14.80 11.17
N ALA A 45 -14.52 15.26 12.18
CA ALA A 45 -13.13 15.66 11.99
C ALA A 45 -12.23 14.48 11.56
N LEU A 46 -12.44 13.30 12.12
CA LEU A 46 -11.76 12.06 11.72
C LEU A 46 -12.09 11.70 10.26
N ALA A 47 -13.35 11.84 9.84
CA ALA A 47 -13.78 11.54 8.49
C ALA A 47 -13.22 12.55 7.47
N GLU A 48 -13.14 13.83 7.83
CA GLU A 48 -12.48 14.86 7.01
C GLU A 48 -10.98 14.60 6.89
N PHE A 49 -10.32 14.30 8.01
CA PHE A 49 -8.91 13.94 8.04
C PHE A 49 -8.63 12.70 7.18
N ALA A 50 -9.47 11.66 7.27
CA ALA A 50 -9.35 10.46 6.45
C ALA A 50 -9.43 10.80 4.94
N ARG A 51 -10.37 11.66 4.54
CA ARG A 51 -10.48 12.10 3.13
C ARG A 51 -9.29 12.94 2.68
N ALA A 52 -8.80 13.84 3.53
CA ALA A 52 -7.68 14.73 3.22
C ALA A 52 -6.32 14.00 3.20
N ASN A 53 -6.18 12.94 4.00
CA ASN A 53 -4.93 12.17 4.13
C ASN A 53 -4.95 10.83 3.37
N ALA A 54 -6.05 10.44 2.72
CA ALA A 54 -6.12 9.27 1.84
C ALA A 54 -5.05 9.29 0.72
N SER A 55 -4.50 10.47 0.41
CA SER A 55 -3.45 10.66 -0.60
C SER A 55 -2.08 11.08 -0.05
N LYS A 56 -1.83 10.99 1.26
CA LYS A 56 -0.57 11.42 1.89
C LYS A 56 0.00 10.38 2.86
N SER A 57 0.46 9.25 2.32
CA SER A 57 1.61 8.56 2.92
C SER A 57 2.88 9.33 2.51
N PRO A 58 3.82 9.66 3.42
CA PRO A 58 5.05 10.34 3.04
C PRO A 58 5.86 9.43 2.11
N ASP A 59 6.15 9.96 0.92
CA ASP A 59 6.83 9.34 -0.22
C ASP A 59 8.19 8.71 0.13
N LEU A 60 8.61 7.57 -0.46
CA LEU A 60 9.46 7.54 -1.66
C LEU A 60 9.12 6.39 -2.66
N LEU A 61 7.85 6.12 -3.01
CA LEU A 61 7.20 4.80 -3.34
C LEU A 61 6.56 4.11 -2.12
N GLY A 62 6.23 4.90 -1.09
CA GLY A 62 5.73 4.51 0.23
C GLY A 62 4.38 3.79 0.28
N SER A 63 4.35 2.56 -0.19
CA SER A 63 3.42 1.54 0.33
C SER A 63 4.10 0.84 1.50
N GLU A 64 3.52 0.96 2.70
CA GLU A 64 3.58 -0.10 3.72
C GLU A 64 2.83 -1.32 3.16
N SER A 65 3.36 -1.88 2.09
CA SER A 65 2.93 -3.16 1.61
C SER A 65 3.54 -4.17 2.56
N SER A 66 2.70 -4.93 3.25
CA SER A 66 3.12 -6.12 4.01
C SER A 66 3.79 -7.19 3.14
N ALA A 67 3.92 -6.95 1.83
CA ALA A 67 4.75 -7.66 0.88
C ALA A 67 6.23 -7.66 1.30
N ARG A 68 6.68 -8.75 1.90
CA ARG A 68 8.10 -8.96 2.23
C ARG A 68 8.99 -9.17 1.00
N ASN A 69 8.38 -9.44 -0.16
CA ASN A 69 9.07 -9.78 -1.39
C ASN A 69 8.98 -8.61 -2.38
N ARG A 70 10.02 -7.78 -2.39
CA ARG A 70 10.19 -6.67 -3.34
C ARG A 70 11.39 -6.96 -4.23
N PHE A 71 11.17 -6.93 -5.54
CA PHE A 71 12.19 -7.20 -6.54
C PHE A 71 12.38 -5.95 -7.42
N THR A 72 13.46 -5.22 -7.17
CA THR A 72 13.86 -4.11 -8.03
C THR A 72 14.49 -4.67 -9.30
N GLY A 73 14.04 -4.17 -10.46
CA GLY A 73 14.53 -4.65 -11.75
C GLY A 73 14.23 -3.69 -12.89
N ILE A 74 14.64 -4.11 -14.08
CA ILE A 74 14.38 -3.41 -15.33
C ILE A 74 13.32 -4.19 -16.12
N VAL A 75 12.34 -3.47 -16.67
CA VAL A 75 11.34 -4.04 -17.59
C VAL A 75 12.05 -4.48 -18.86
N THR A 76 11.87 -5.72 -19.26
CA THR A 76 12.48 -6.31 -20.45
C THR A 76 11.48 -6.51 -21.58
N SER A 77 10.19 -6.72 -21.26
CA SER A 77 9.13 -6.90 -22.24
C SER A 77 7.78 -6.47 -21.67
N VAL A 78 6.93 -5.95 -22.55
CA VAL A 78 5.53 -5.63 -22.27
C VAL A 78 4.69 -6.12 -23.43
N VAL A 79 3.78 -7.05 -23.17
CA VAL A 79 2.77 -7.51 -24.13
C VAL A 79 1.42 -7.11 -23.58
N MET A 80 0.65 -6.32 -24.32
CA MET A 80 -0.65 -5.84 -23.88
C MET A 80 -1.71 -6.11 -24.92
N ASP A 81 -2.90 -6.49 -24.45
CA ASP A 81 -4.13 -6.45 -25.20
C ASP A 81 -5.01 -5.26 -24.74
N LYS A 82 -6.31 -5.29 -25.04
CA LYS A 82 -7.24 -4.21 -24.66
C LYS A 82 -7.45 -4.08 -23.15
N VAL A 83 -7.35 -5.18 -22.41
CA VAL A 83 -7.74 -5.25 -20.99
C VAL A 83 -6.57 -5.68 -20.10
N MET A 84 -5.79 -6.66 -20.54
CA MET A 84 -4.72 -7.30 -19.78
C MET A 84 -3.35 -7.11 -20.43
N ALA A 85 -2.33 -7.10 -19.60
CA ALA A 85 -0.95 -7.04 -20.01
C ALA A 85 -0.07 -8.00 -19.21
N GLN A 86 0.92 -8.54 -19.90
CA GLN A 86 2.05 -9.25 -19.33
C GLN A 86 3.26 -8.33 -19.33
N VAL A 87 3.85 -8.12 -18.16
CA VAL A 87 5.08 -7.36 -17.98
C VAL A 87 6.16 -8.31 -17.47
N GLU A 88 7.30 -8.31 -18.16
CA GLU A 88 8.48 -9.06 -17.75
C GLU A 88 9.56 -8.11 -17.24
N MET A 89 10.19 -8.52 -16.15
CA MET A 89 11.26 -7.77 -15.51
C MET A 89 12.45 -8.67 -15.20
N GLN A 90 13.66 -8.14 -15.41
CA GLN A 90 14.89 -8.73 -14.90
C GLN A 90 15.23 -8.08 -13.57
N CYS A 91 15.18 -8.86 -12.49
CA CYS A 91 15.42 -8.42 -11.12
C CYS A 91 16.63 -9.17 -10.54
N GLY A 92 17.83 -8.64 -10.74
CA GLY A 92 19.07 -9.33 -10.39
C GLY A 92 19.21 -10.64 -11.18
N PRO A 93 19.37 -11.82 -10.54
CA PRO A 93 19.43 -13.11 -11.23
C PRO A 93 18.05 -13.67 -11.61
N PHE A 94 16.95 -13.05 -11.17
CA PHE A 94 15.60 -13.58 -11.32
C PHE A 94 14.83 -12.89 -12.43
N ARG A 95 14.11 -13.67 -13.24
CA ARG A 95 13.07 -13.17 -14.15
C ARG A 95 11.73 -13.17 -13.41
N VAL A 96 11.09 -12.00 -13.32
CA VAL A 96 9.77 -11.82 -12.70
C VAL A 96 8.77 -11.50 -13.80
N VAL A 97 7.64 -12.20 -13.80
CA VAL A 97 6.53 -11.96 -14.72
C VAL A 97 5.31 -11.54 -13.92
N SER A 98 4.69 -10.44 -14.32
CA SER A 98 3.46 -9.94 -13.73
C SER A 98 2.35 -9.88 -14.78
N LEU A 99 1.16 -10.31 -14.40
CA LEU A 99 -0.07 -10.06 -15.15
C LEU A 99 -0.82 -8.94 -14.45
N MET A 100 -1.15 -7.89 -15.20
CA MET A 100 -1.85 -6.72 -14.69
C MET A 100 -2.74 -6.12 -15.79
N SER A 101 -3.57 -5.12 -15.47
CA SER A 101 -4.40 -4.48 -16.50
C SER A 101 -3.54 -3.65 -17.46
N SER A 102 -3.96 -3.58 -18.72
CA SER A 102 -3.31 -2.71 -19.71
C SER A 102 -3.37 -1.24 -19.33
N GLU A 103 -4.39 -0.82 -18.58
CA GLU A 103 -4.50 0.51 -17.99
C GLU A 103 -3.38 0.77 -16.99
N ALA A 104 -3.13 -0.16 -16.06
CA ALA A 104 -2.07 0.00 -15.08
C ALA A 104 -0.68 0.08 -15.72
N VAL A 105 -0.43 -0.65 -16.81
CA VAL A 105 0.83 -0.53 -17.57
C VAL A 105 1.01 0.87 -18.15
N ARG A 106 -0.06 1.45 -18.73
CA ARG A 106 -0.04 2.81 -19.27
C ARG A 106 0.14 3.86 -18.19
N ASP A 107 -0.60 3.74 -17.10
CA ASP A 107 -0.56 4.69 -15.98
C ASP A 107 0.80 4.71 -15.29
N LEU A 108 1.44 3.54 -15.16
CA LEU A 108 2.77 3.41 -14.60
C LEU A 108 3.89 3.70 -15.62
N GLY A 109 3.55 3.92 -16.89
CA GLY A 109 4.52 4.17 -17.96
C GLY A 109 5.52 3.04 -18.16
N LEU A 110 5.07 1.78 -18.01
CA LEU A 110 5.94 0.61 -18.12
C LEU A 110 6.23 0.29 -19.59
N GLU A 111 7.51 0.30 -19.93
CA GLU A 111 8.05 -0.03 -21.25
C GLU A 111 9.44 -0.65 -21.08
N PRO A 112 9.93 -1.44 -22.06
CA PRO A 112 11.28 -1.99 -22.01
C PRO A 112 12.33 -0.92 -21.72
N GLY A 113 13.19 -1.18 -20.72
CA GLY A 113 14.21 -0.25 -20.24
C GLY A 113 13.82 0.54 -18.98
N LYS A 114 12.56 0.52 -18.55
CA LYS A 114 12.13 1.20 -17.31
C LYS A 114 12.56 0.44 -16.08
N VAL A 115 13.05 1.17 -15.08
CA VAL A 115 13.27 0.61 -13.74
C VAL A 115 11.94 0.59 -12.98
N ALA A 116 11.60 -0.54 -12.39
CA ALA A 116 10.41 -0.72 -11.57
C ALA A 116 10.70 -1.65 -10.39
N VAL A 117 9.78 -1.66 -9.42
CA VAL A 117 9.84 -2.56 -8.26
C VAL A 117 8.62 -3.47 -8.32
N ALA A 118 8.83 -4.76 -8.56
CA ALA A 118 7.78 -5.75 -8.43
C ALA A 118 7.54 -6.04 -6.95
N VAL A 119 6.29 -5.87 -6.49
CA VAL A 119 5.91 -6.05 -5.08
C VAL A 119 4.94 -7.23 -5.00
N VAL A 120 5.35 -8.31 -4.33
CA VAL A 120 4.54 -9.51 -4.17
C VAL A 120 3.93 -9.53 -2.76
N LYS A 121 2.62 -9.30 -2.67
CA LYS A 121 1.90 -9.33 -1.39
C LYS A 121 1.78 -10.78 -0.89
N SER A 122 2.54 -11.09 0.15
CA SER A 122 2.66 -12.42 0.71
C SER A 122 1.49 -12.74 1.64
N THR A 123 0.46 -13.36 1.07
CA THR A 123 -0.49 -14.17 1.85
C THR A 123 -0.46 -15.67 1.53
N THR A 124 0.27 -16.13 0.48
CA THR A 124 1.01 -17.45 0.35
C THR A 124 1.56 -17.65 -1.09
N VAL A 125 2.76 -18.25 -1.27
CA VAL A 125 3.34 -18.73 -2.55
C VAL A 125 4.03 -20.09 -2.32
N ILE A 126 3.75 -21.11 -3.14
CA ILE A 126 4.44 -22.43 -3.19
C ILE A 126 4.62 -22.85 -4.66
N VAL A 127 5.80 -23.39 -5.03
CA VAL A 127 6.20 -23.79 -6.41
C VAL A 127 6.98 -25.11 -6.36
N GLU A 128 6.68 -26.08 -7.24
CA GLU A 128 7.35 -27.39 -7.32
C GLU A 128 7.61 -27.89 -8.76
N THR A 129 8.61 -28.77 -8.96
CA THR A 129 8.88 -29.68 -10.11
C THR A 129 9.88 -30.78 -9.66
N PRO A 130 10.13 -31.93 -10.33
CA PRO A 130 9.55 -32.53 -11.55
C PRO A 130 8.77 -33.85 -11.30
N GLY A 131 7.56 -33.96 -11.88
CA GLY A 131 6.59 -35.06 -11.69
C GLY A 131 5.54 -34.84 -10.59
N GLY A 132 5.44 -33.59 -10.09
CA GLY A 132 5.03 -33.29 -8.72
C GLY A 132 3.55 -33.42 -8.36
N VAL A 133 3.30 -33.41 -7.06
CA VAL A 133 1.96 -33.16 -6.48
C VAL A 133 2.09 -32.23 -5.28
N SER A 134 1.83 -30.96 -5.58
CA SER A 134 1.35 -29.81 -4.80
C SER A 134 1.95 -29.43 -3.45
#